data_AF-A0A8S8XF84-F1
#
_entry.id   AF-A0A8S8XF84-F1
#
_cell.length_a   1.000
_cell.length_b   1.000
_cell.length_c   1.000
_cell.angle_alpha   90.00
_cell.angle_beta   90.00
_cell.angle_gamma   90.00
#
_symmetry.space_group_name_H-M   'P 1'
#
loop_
_entity.id
_entity.type
_entity.pdbx_description
1 polymer ?
#
loop_
_entity_poly.entity_id
_entity_poly.type
_entity_poly.pdbx_seq_one_letter_code
_entity_poly.pdbx_strand_id
1 'polypeptide(L)' 'MSDREMEMLNFALKVANNSEKISSVDYEALYPYGFSDEDIWDIAAITSFFGMSNRLANLPICAQIWNFSRWDANLLINFN' A
#
# COMPACT_ATOMS: atom_id res chain seq x y z
N MET A 1 14.95 -7.33 -7.93
CA MET A 1 14.46 -6.90 -6.61
C MET A 1 15.46 -7.39 -5.59
N SER A 2 15.96 -6.49 -4.76
CA SER A 2 16.93 -6.84 -3.70
C SER A 2 16.22 -7.55 -2.55
N ASP A 3 16.98 -8.31 -1.75
CA ASP A 3 16.43 -8.99 -0.56
C ASP A 3 15.80 -7.98 0.42
N ARG A 4 16.35 -6.76 0.50
CA ARG A 4 15.78 -5.64 1.27
C ARG A 4 14.40 -5.22 0.78
N GLU A 5 14.22 -5.07 -0.54
CA GLU A 5 12.94 -4.67 -1.13
C GLU A 5 11.89 -5.78 -1.02
N MET A 6 12.31 -7.04 -1.18
CA MET A 6 11.45 -8.20 -0.95
C MET A 6 10.90 -8.20 0.47
N GLU A 7 11.76 -7.98 1.47
CA GLU A 7 11.34 -8.07 2.87
C GLU A 7 10.46 -6.89 3.28
N MET A 8 10.74 -5.69 2.76
CA MET A 8 9.84 -4.54 2.87
C MET A 8 8.43 -4.87 2.35
N LEU A 9 8.34 -5.53 1.18
CA LEU A 9 7.06 -5.89 0.59
C LEU A 9 6.37 -7.02 1.36
N ASN A 10 7.10 -7.99 1.90
CA ASN A 10 6.54 -9.03 2.77
C ASN A 10 5.88 -8.42 4.01
N PHE A 11 6.57 -7.48 4.67
CA PHE A 11 6.02 -6.76 5.81
C PHE A 11 4.78 -5.95 5.42
N ALA A 12 4.84 -5.17 4.32
CA ALA A 12 3.69 -4.43 3.81
C ALA A 12 2.49 -5.35 3.49
N LEU A 13 2.72 -6.51 2.88
CA LEU A 13 1.65 -7.49 2.63
C LEU A 13 1.03 -8.00 3.93
N LYS A 14 1.83 -8.21 4.98
CA LYS A 14 1.32 -8.61 6.30
C LYS A 14 0.50 -7.48 6.94
N VAL A 15 0.96 -6.23 6.88
CA VAL A 15 0.20 -5.04 7.34
C VAL A 15 -1.14 -4.93 6.62
N ALA A 16 -1.18 -5.16 5.30
CA ALA A 16 -2.40 -5.00 4.52
C ALA A 16 -3.47 -6.08 4.81
N ASN A 17 -3.04 -7.32 5.07
CA ASN A 17 -3.91 -8.50 5.15
C ASN A 17 -4.13 -9.05 6.56
N ASN A 18 -3.16 -8.89 7.45
CA ASN A 18 -3.14 -9.49 8.79
C ASN A 18 -2.44 -8.58 9.82
N SER A 19 -2.81 -7.29 9.84
CA SER A 19 -2.22 -6.31 10.78
C SER A 19 -2.40 -6.72 12.24
N GLU A 20 -3.45 -7.47 12.57
CA GLU A 20 -3.70 -8.00 13.92
C GLU A 20 -2.67 -9.03 14.39
N LYS A 21 -1.89 -9.62 13.47
CA LYS A 21 -0.87 -10.62 13.76
C LYS A 21 0.55 -10.05 13.76
N ILE A 22 0.70 -8.74 13.62
CA ILE A 22 2.01 -8.09 13.67
C ILE A 22 2.53 -8.13 15.10
N SER A 23 3.80 -8.47 15.24
CA SER A 23 4.50 -8.59 16.52
C SER A 23 5.93 -8.05 16.41
N SER A 24 6.64 -8.00 17.54
CA SER A 24 8.05 -7.56 17.58
C SER A 24 8.96 -8.38 16.65
N VAL A 25 8.64 -9.65 16.40
CA VAL A 25 9.41 -10.53 15.52
C VAL A 25 9.44 -10.02 14.08
N ASP A 26 8.36 -9.37 13.62
CA ASP A 26 8.29 -8.82 12.27
C ASP A 26 9.22 -7.60 12.10
N TYR A 27 9.41 -6.82 13.17
CA TYR A 27 10.34 -5.69 13.17
C TYR A 27 11.78 -6.18 13.26
N GLU A 28 12.02 -7.20 14.09
CA GLU A 28 13.35 -7.84 14.22
C GLU A 28 13.86 -8.43 12.89
N ALA A 29 12.97 -8.93 12.05
CA ALA A 29 13.31 -9.43 10.72
C ALA A 29 13.76 -8.33 9.73
N LEU A 30 13.38 -7.08 9.96
CA LEU A 30 13.68 -5.94 9.07
C LEU A 30 15.00 -5.24 9.41
N TYR A 31 15.42 -5.24 10.68
CA TYR A 31 16.68 -4.59 11.10
C TYR A 31 17.93 -5.08 10.34
N PRO A 32 18.12 -6.38 10.04
CA PRO A 32 19.29 -6.86 9.28
C PRO A 32 19.42 -6.25 7.88
N TYR A 33 18.31 -5.77 7.31
CA TYR A 33 18.28 -5.10 6.00
C TYR A 33 18.46 -3.58 6.09
N GLY A 34 18.77 -3.06 7.29
CA GLY A 34 19.06 -1.65 7.54
C GLY A 34 17.82 -0.76 7.64
N PHE A 35 16.64 -1.34 7.93
CA PHE A 35 15.46 -0.54 8.26
C PHE A 35 15.55 -0.02 9.69
N SER A 36 15.24 1.26 9.89
CA SER A 36 15.05 1.87 11.20
C SER A 36 13.60 1.74 11.67
N ASP A 37 13.33 2.01 12.94
CA ASP A 37 11.96 2.06 13.47
C ASP A 37 11.08 3.08 12.74
N GLU A 38 11.68 4.23 12.35
CA GLU A 38 10.99 5.25 11.54
C GLU A 38 10.65 4.72 10.15
N ASP A 39 11.57 4.01 9.49
CA ASP A 39 11.30 3.40 8.18
C ASP A 39 10.17 2.36 8.27
N ILE A 40 10.18 1.52 9.31
CA ILE A 40 9.15 0.49 9.55
C ILE A 40 7.79 1.17 9.75
N TRP A 41 7.76 2.24 10.54
CA TRP A 41 6.55 3.04 10.75
C TRP A 41 6.04 3.64 9.44
N ASP A 42 6.92 4.22 8.62
CA ASP A 42 6.54 4.80 7.33
C ASP A 42 5.98 3.76 6.37
N ILE A 43 6.59 2.57 6.29
CA ILE A 43 6.09 1.45 5.50
C ILE A 43 4.67 1.07 5.96
N ALA A 44 4.47 0.91 7.27
CA ALA A 44 3.17 0.55 7.84
C ALA A 44 2.11 1.63 7.58
N ALA A 45 2.46 2.90 7.72
CA ALA A 45 1.58 4.04 7.51
C ALA A 45 1.12 4.15 6.05
N ILE A 46 2.06 4.10 5.09
CA ILE A 46 1.77 4.13 3.66
C ILE A 46 0.90 2.94 3.26
N THR A 47 1.29 1.74 3.70
CA THR A 47 0.53 0.52 3.41
C THR A 47 -0.90 0.59 3.94
N SER A 48 -1.08 1.08 5.17
CA SER A 48 -2.41 1.23 5.77
C SER A 48 -3.25 2.26 5.04
N PHE A 49 -2.67 3.39 4.64
CA PHE A 49 -3.33 4.45 3.91
C PHE A 49 -3.86 3.97 2.54
N PHE A 50 -3.02 3.28 1.77
CA PHE A 50 -3.45 2.70 0.50
C PHE A 50 -4.40 1.53 0.69
N GLY A 51 -4.22 0.72 1.74
CA GLY A 51 -5.16 -0.34 2.09
C GLY A 51 -6.56 0.21 2.37
N MET A 52 -6.68 1.32 3.08
CA MET A 52 -7.95 2.02 3.29
C MET A 52 -8.49 2.60 1.98
N SER A 53 -7.65 3.34 1.23
CA SER A 53 -8.06 3.98 -0.02
C SER A 53 -8.55 2.98 -1.05
N ASN A 54 -7.90 1.82 -1.18
CA ASN A 54 -8.32 0.74 -2.07
C ASN A 54 -9.69 0.18 -1.67
N ARG A 55 -9.96 0.04 -0.37
CA ARG A 55 -11.29 -0.39 0.12
C ARG A 55 -12.36 0.62 -0.24
N LEU A 56 -12.09 1.92 -0.10
CA LEU A 56 -13.01 2.98 -0.49
C LEU A 56 -13.23 3.04 -2.00
N ALA A 57 -12.16 2.92 -2.80
CA ALA A 57 -12.22 2.91 -4.25
C ALA A 57 -13.03 1.72 -4.79
N ASN A 58 -12.93 0.56 -4.13
CA ASN A 58 -13.67 -0.64 -4.49
C ASN A 58 -15.15 -0.60 -4.05
N LEU A 59 -15.59 0.43 -3.30
CA LEU A 59 -17.02 0.57 -3.01
C LEU A 59 -17.79 0.92 -4.29
N PRO A 60 -18.91 0.24 -4.57
CA PRO A 60 -19.74 0.55 -5.75
C PRO A 60 -20.19 2.01 -5.83
N ILE A 61 -20.39 2.66 -4.67
CA ILE A 61 -20.77 4.07 -4.58
C ILE A 61 -19.68 5.00 -5.12
N CYS A 62 -18.40 4.60 -5.08
CA CYS A 62 -17.29 5.40 -5.61
C CYS A 62 -17.47 5.64 -7.11
N ALA A 63 -17.76 4.59 -7.89
CA ALA A 63 -18.00 4.70 -9.33
C ALA A 63 -19.25 5.55 -9.66
N GLN A 64 -20.24 5.57 -8.76
CA GLN A 64 -21.47 6.36 -8.91
C GLN A 64 -21.24 7.85 -8.61
N ILE A 65 -20.52 8.18 -7.54
CA ILE A 65 -20.19 9.57 -7.17
C ILE A 65 -19.27 10.19 -8.22
N TRP A 66 -18.25 9.45 -8.65
CA TRP A 66 -17.22 9.95 -9.56
C TRP A 66 -17.58 9.75 -11.03
N ASN A 67 -18.80 9.28 -11.33
CA ASN A 67 -19.33 8.98 -12.67
C ASN A 67 -18.24 8.45 -13.62
N PHE A 68 -17.73 7.26 -13.31
CA PHE A 68 -16.46 6.76 -13.86
C PHE A 68 -16.43 6.65 -15.40
N SER A 69 -17.61 6.64 -16.04
CA SER A 69 -17.78 6.74 -17.50
C SER A 69 -17.29 8.06 -18.12
N ARG A 70 -17.00 9.09 -17.31
CA ARG A 70 -16.47 10.38 -17.76
C ARG A 70 -14.93 10.45 -17.76
N TRP A 71 -14.25 9.46 -17.18
CA TRP A 71 -12.81 9.27 -17.38
C TRP A 71 -12.59 8.52 -18.70
N ASP A 72 -13.02 9.14 -19.80
CA ASP A 72 -12.72 8.63 -21.13
C ASP A 72 -11.20 8.55 -21.29
N ALA A 73 -10.74 7.40 -21.76
CA ALA A 73 -9.36 7.16 -22.17
C ALA A 73 -8.84 8.19 -23.20
N ASN A 74 -9.70 9.07 -23.73
CA ASN A 74 -9.37 10.17 -24.63
C ASN A 74 -8.70 11.38 -23.95
N LEU A 75 -8.74 11.52 -22.61
CA LEU A 75 -8.06 12.62 -21.92
C LEU A 75 -6.56 12.38 -21.68
N LEU A 76 -6.07 11.14 -21.84
CA LEU A 76 -4.64 10.81 -21.70
C LEU A 76 -3.91 10.62 -23.05
N ILE A 77 -4.64 10.67 -24.17
CA ILE A 77 -4.06 10.50 -25.53
C ILE A 77 -3.81 11.86 -26.22
N ASN A 78 -4.25 12.98 -25.63
CA ASN A 78 -4.08 14.33 -26.20
C ASN A 78 -3.09 15.19 -25.39
N PHE A 79 -1.92 14.65 -25.09
CA PHE A 79 -0.72 15.43 -24.76
C PHE A 79 0.29 15.39 -25.93
N ASN A 80 -0.19 15.69 -27.15
CA ASN A 80 0.64 16.07 -28.30
C ASN A 80 0.40 17.54 -28.64
#